data_AF-A0AA97IAR1-F1
#
_entry.id   AF-A0AA97IAR1-F1
#
_cell.length_a   1.000
_cell.length_b   1.000
_cell.length_c   1.000
_cell.angle_alpha   90.00
_cell.angle_beta   90.00
_cell.angle_gamma   90.00
#
_symmetry.space_group_name_H-M   'P 1'
#
loop_
_entity.id
_entity.type
_entity.pdbx_description
1 polymer ?
#
loop_
_entity_poly.entity_id
_entity_poly.type
_entity_poly.pdbx_seq_one_letter_code
_entity_poly.pdbx_strand_id
1 'polypeptide(L)' 'MLSRPFMTTQDVAELLKVRESTVRSWIRQEELRAVKIGREFRVAVKDLEAFVNEHSTRAPSWQA' A
#
# COMPACT_ATOMS: atom_id res chain seq x y z
N MET A 1 13.18 13.74 7.64
CA MET A 1 11.97 14.40 7.11
C MET A 1 11.00 13.33 6.62
N LEU A 2 9.77 13.30 7.13
CA LEU A 2 8.69 12.51 6.54
C LEU A 2 8.15 13.30 5.34
N SER A 3 8.83 13.21 4.20
CA SER A 3 8.54 14.03 3.01
C SER A 3 7.28 13.59 2.23
N ARG A 4 6.63 12.49 2.63
CA ARG A 4 5.28 12.10 2.16
C ARG A 4 4.47 11.57 3.33
N PRO A 5 3.17 11.89 3.44
CA PRO A 5 2.34 11.38 4.53
C PRO A 5 2.24 9.85 4.46
N PHE A 6 2.35 9.19 5.61
CA PHE A 6 1.99 7.79 5.73
C PHE A 6 0.47 7.63 5.63
N MET A 7 0.02 6.61 4.93
CA MET A 7 -1.39 6.25 4.79
C MET A 7 -1.80 5.24 5.85
N THR A 8 -3.00 5.38 6.40
CA THR A 8 -3.64 4.33 7.20
C THR A 8 -4.11 3.18 6.31
N THR A 9 -4.48 2.04 6.92
CA THR A 9 -5.14 0.95 6.17
C THR A 9 -6.47 1.37 5.55
N GLN A 10 -7.18 2.31 6.20
CA GLN A 10 -8.40 2.89 5.67
C GLN A 10 -8.12 3.76 4.44
N ASP A 11 -7.13 4.66 4.49
CA ASP A 11 -6.76 5.52 3.35
C ASP A 11 -6.41 4.68 2.11
N VAL A 12 -5.64 3.60 2.30
CA VAL A 12 -5.28 2.68 1.21
C VAL A 12 -6.51 1.96 0.66
N ALA A 13 -7.41 1.51 1.53
CA ALA A 13 -8.65 0.85 1.14
C ALA A 13 -9.57 1.77 0.34
N GLU A 14 -9.70 3.03 0.76
CA GLU A 14 -10.49 4.05 0.07
C GLU A 14 -9.88 4.43 -1.28
N LEU A 15 -8.54 4.51 -1.37
CA LEU A 15 -7.82 4.80 -2.60
C LEU A 15 -7.99 3.69 -3.64
N LEU A 16 -7.79 2.42 -3.23
CA LEU A 16 -7.85 1.26 -4.12
C LEU A 16 -9.26 0.68 -4.29
N LYS A 17 -10.27 1.26 -3.61
CA LYS A 17 -11.67 0.80 -3.62
C LYS A 17 -11.83 -0.66 -3.21
N VAL A 18 -11.11 -1.07 -2.18
CA VAL A 18 -11.19 -2.41 -1.56
C VAL A 18 -11.66 -2.32 -0.11
N ARG A 19 -11.91 -3.48 0.52
CA ARG A 19 -12.20 -3.52 1.96
C ARG A 19 -10.91 -3.34 2.76
N GLU A 20 -10.98 -2.68 3.91
CA GLU A 20 -9.84 -2.52 4.81
C GLU A 20 -9.26 -3.87 5.29
N SER A 21 -10.12 -4.90 5.43
CA SER A 21 -9.68 -6.27 5.74
C SER A 21 -8.77 -6.87 4.66
N THR A 22 -8.98 -6.50 3.40
CA THR A 22 -8.14 -6.93 2.27
C THR A 22 -6.75 -6.31 2.41
N VAL A 23 -6.68 -4.99 2.71
CA VAL A 23 -5.40 -4.31 2.96
C VAL A 23 -4.65 -4.95 4.13
N ARG A 24 -5.35 -5.25 5.22
CA ARG A 24 -4.77 -5.97 6.36
C ARG A 24 -4.28 -7.38 5.99
N SER A 25 -4.94 -8.06 5.04
CA SER A 25 -4.50 -9.36 4.54
C SER A 25 -3.17 -9.23 3.81
N TRP A 26 -3.05 -8.28 2.87
CA TRP A 26 -1.80 -8.03 2.13
C TRP A 26 -0.64 -7.72 3.07
N ILE A 27 -0.87 -6.94 4.13
CA ILE A 27 0.16 -6.66 5.15
C ILE A 27 0.55 -7.94 5.91
N ARG A 28 -0.42 -8.79 6.29
CA ARG A 28 -0.16 -10.06 7.00
C ARG A 28 0.54 -11.10 6.13
N GLN A 29 0.28 -11.07 4.83
CA GLN A 29 0.89 -11.93 3.81
C GLN A 29 2.25 -11.41 3.34
N GLU A 30 2.72 -10.29 3.90
CA GLU A 30 3.98 -9.63 3.56
C GLU A 30 4.04 -9.10 2.11
N GLU A 31 2.90 -9.05 1.41
CA GLU A 31 2.76 -8.51 0.05
C GLU A 31 2.80 -6.98 0.07
N LEU A 32 2.20 -6.34 1.08
CA LEU A 32 2.21 -4.89 1.26
C LEU A 32 3.03 -4.49 2.48
N ARG A 33 4.19 -3.87 2.25
CA ARG A 33 5.04 -3.36 3.33
C ARG A 33 4.32 -2.25 4.10
N ALA A 34 4.26 -2.41 5.43
CA ALA A 34 3.72 -1.41 6.35
C ALA A 34 4.57 -1.28 7.61
N VAL A 35 4.50 -0.12 8.24
CA VAL A 35 5.09 0.16 9.56
C VAL A 35 4.01 0.05 10.62
N LYS A 36 4.24 -0.75 11.66
CA LYS A 36 3.32 -0.84 12.81
C LYS A 36 3.60 0.29 13.80
N ILE A 37 2.61 1.13 14.07
CA ILE A 37 2.68 2.22 15.03
C ILE A 37 1.54 2.03 16.04
N GLY A 38 1.89 1.59 17.25
CA GLY A 38 0.92 1.20 18.26
C GLY A 38 0.03 0.04 17.78
N ARG A 39 -1.28 0.30 17.66
CA ARG A 39 -2.28 -0.68 17.21
C ARG A 39 -2.59 -0.59 15.72
N GLU A 40 -2.03 0.39 15.02
CA GLU A 40 -2.35 0.66 13.63
C GLU A 40 -1.16 0.41 12.71
N PHE A 41 -1.46 0.23 11.43
CA PHE A 41 -0.46 0.17 10.37
C PHE A 41 -0.40 1.50 9.63
N ARG A 42 0.79 1.79 9.11
CA ARG A 42 1.08 2.95 8.26
C ARG A 42 1.83 2.49 7.03
N VAL A 43 1.29 2.80 5.87
CA VAL A 43 1.85 2.43 4.56
C VAL A 43 2.52 3.67 3.98
N ALA A 44 3.79 3.58 3.61
CA ALA A 44 4.45 4.67 2.91
C ALA A 44 3.94 4.70 1.46
N VAL A 45 3.77 5.89 0.89
CA VAL A 45 3.34 6.04 -0.51
C VAL A 45 4.20 5.21 -1.47
N LYS A 46 5.53 5.23 -1.29
CA LYS A 46 6.47 4.44 -2.10
C LYS A 46 6.25 2.93 -2.01
N ASP A 47 5.82 2.44 -0.84
CA ASP A 47 5.61 1.01 -0.59
C ASP A 47 4.29 0.57 -1.27
N LEU A 48 3.28 1.45 -1.26
CA LEU A 48 2.03 1.25 -2.02
C LEU A 48 2.26 1.30 -3.54
N GLU A 49 3.04 2.28 -4.02
CA GLU A 49 3.43 2.39 -5.43
C GLU A 49 4.14 1.10 -5.90
N ALA A 50 5.09 0.58 -5.11
CA ALA A 50 5.77 -0.68 -5.39
C ALA A 50 4.81 -1.87 -5.44
N PHE A 51 3.92 -2.00 -4.44
CA PHE A 51 2.89 -3.05 -4.40
C PHE A 51 2.00 -3.04 -5.65
N VAL A 52 1.50 -1.87 -6.05
CA VAL A 52 0.64 -1.74 -7.24
C VAL A 52 1.39 -2.11 -8.52
N ASN A 53 2.65 -1.71 -8.63
CA ASN A 53 3.48 -2.05 -9.79
C ASN A 53 3.75 -3.57 -9.87
N GLU A 54 4.03 -4.23 -8.75
CA GLU A 54 4.25 -5.68 -8.70
C GLU A 54 2.99 -6.48 -9.05
N HIS A 55 1.81 -5.98 -8.66
CA HIS A 55 0.52 -6.61 -8.97
C HIS A 55 -0.08 -6.14 -10.30
N SER A 56 0.66 -5.35 -11.08
CA SER A 56 0.20 -4.91 -12.39
C SER A 56 0.26 -6.07 -13.39
N THR A 57 -0.82 -6.27 -14.14
CA THR A 57 -0.91 -7.36 -15.14
C THR A 57 -0.01 -7.14 -16.36
N ARG A 58 0.51 -5.93 -16.54
CA ARG A 58 1.44 -5.54 -17.61
C ARG A 58 2.26 -4.33 -17.18
N ALA A 59 3.43 -4.17 -17.78
CA ALA A 59 4.24 -2.97 -17.60
C ALA A 59 3.52 -1.73 -18.17
N PRO A 60 3.71 -0.54 -17.60
CA PRO A 60 3.15 0.70 -18.14
C PRO A 60 3.77 1.04 -19.50
N SER A 61 2.96 1.54 -20.43
CA SER A 61 3.40 1.86 -21.81
C SER A 61 4.41 3.02 -21.90
N TRP A 62 4.57 3.79 -20.83
CA TRP A 62 5.51 4.93 -20.72
C TRP A 62 6.83 4.55 -20.03
N GLN A 63 7.02 3.27 -19.70
CA GLN A 63 8.30 2.72 -19.25
C GLN A 63 9.05 2.00 -20.40
N ALA A 64 8.54 2.07 -21.63
CA ALA A 64 9.11 1.47 -22.83
C ALA A 64 9.68 2.53 -23.80
#